data_AF-A0A8S2TLI1-F1
#
_entry.id   AF-A0A8S2TLI1-F1
#
_cell.length_a   1.000
_cell.length_b   1.000
_cell.length_c   1.000
_cell.angle_alpha   90.00
_cell.angle_beta   90.00
_cell.angle_gamma   90.00
#
_symmetry.space_group_name_H-M   'P 1'
#
loop_
_entity.id
_entity.type
_entity.pdbx_description
1 polymer ?
#
loop_
_entity_poly.entity_id
_entity_poly.type
_entity_poly.pdbx_seq_one_letter_code
_entity_poly.pdbx_strand_id
1 'polypeptide(L)' 'GNLAPILFLLHQYEEATKHAEQAVNIAIDTFGNDHPKSVMFANLFQQRSEGQRLILSIK' A
#
# COMPACT_ATOMS: atom_id res chain seq x y z
N GLY A 1 -6.16 -11.58 5.20
CA GLY A 1 -5.70 -10.45 6.05
C GLY A 1 -4.61 -9.72 5.32
N ASN A 2 -4.50 -8.39 5.47
CA ASN A 2 -3.46 -7.61 4.78
C ASN A 2 -2.13 -7.70 5.54
N LEU A 3 -1.07 -8.19 4.87
CA LEU A 3 0.30 -8.26 5.40
C LEU A 3 1.03 -6.91 5.35
N ALA A 4 0.66 -6.06 4.39
CA ALA A 4 1.33 -4.78 4.14
C ALA A 4 1.42 -3.80 5.35
N PRO A 5 0.40 -3.65 6.23
CA PRO A 5 0.53 -2.84 7.44
C PRO A 5 1.60 -3.37 8.42
N ILE A 6 1.69 -4.70 8.56
CA ILE A 6 2.65 -5.34 9.47
C ILE A 6 4.07 -5.12 8.96
N LEU A 7 4.29 -5.32 7.66
CA LEU A 7 5.59 -5.12 7.02
C LEU A 7 6.07 -3.66 7.11
N PHE A 8 5.15 -2.70 6.99
CA PHE A 8 5.47 -1.29 7.17
C PHE A 8 5.95 -0.98 8.60
N LEU A 9 5.27 -1.54 9.62
CA LEU A 9 5.68 -1.40 11.02
C LEU A 9 7.03 -2.07 11.31
N LEU A 10 7.39 -3.11 10.56
CA LEU A 10 8.69 -3.78 10.63
C LEU A 10 9.78 -3.10 9.79
N HIS A 11 9.54 -1.89 9.28
CA HIS A 11 10.45 -1.15 8.41
C HIS A 11 10.80 -1.85 7.08
N GLN A 12 10.01 -2.86 6.68
CA GLN A 12 10.15 -3.57 5.42
C GLN A 12 9.35 -2.85 4.32
N TYR A 13 9.72 -1.61 4.06
CA TYR A 13 8.93 -0.69 3.24
C TYR A 13 8.72 -1.15 1.80
N GLU A 14 9.75 -1.74 1.17
CA GLU A 14 9.63 -2.24 -0.19
C GLU A 14 8.60 -3.37 -0.31
N GLU A 15 8.66 -4.33 0.60
CA GLU A 15 7.73 -5.46 0.67
C GLU A 15 6.31 -4.97 1.01
N ALA A 16 6.21 -4.00 1.93
CA ALA A 16 4.94 -3.37 2.30
C ALA A 16 4.29 -2.64 1.11
N THR A 17 5.07 -1.95 0.29
CA THR A 17 4.61 -1.26 -0.91
C THR A 17 4.11 -2.26 -1.96
N LYS A 18 4.86 -3.34 -2.24
CA LYS A 18 4.46 -4.40 -3.18
C LYS A 18 3.12 -5.04 -2.78
N HIS A 19 2.96 -5.39 -1.51
CA HIS A 19 1.70 -5.98 -1.05
C HIS A 19 0.55 -4.97 -1.02
N ALA A 20 0.83 -3.69 -0.79
CA ALA A 20 -0.19 -2.65 -0.87
C ALA A 20 -0.67 -2.45 -2.32
N GLU A 21 0.24 -2.44 -3.29
CA GLU A 21 -0.06 -2.38 -4.72
C GLU A 21 -0.93 -3.56 -5.18
N GLN A 22 -0.55 -4.78 -4.81
CA GLN A 22 -1.34 -5.98 -5.11
C GLN A 22 -2.76 -5.88 -4.55
N ALA A 23 -2.93 -5.36 -3.33
CA ALA A 23 -4.23 -5.19 -2.72
C ALA A 23 -5.10 -4.15 -3.45
N VAL A 24 -4.49 -3.08 -3.99
CA VAL A 24 -5.17 -2.12 -4.86
C VAL A 24 -5.67 -2.81 -6.13
N ASN A 25 -4.81 -3.53 -6.84
CA ASN A 25 -5.16 -4.19 -8.09
C ASN A 25 -6.32 -5.18 -7.89
N ILE A 26 -6.23 -6.03 -6.86
CA ILE A 26 -7.30 -6.98 -6.52
C ILE A 26 -8.62 -6.23 -6.21
N ALA A 27 -8.55 -5.11 -5.47
CA ALA A 27 -9.74 -4.35 -5.12
C ALA A 27 -10.38 -3.68 -6.35
N ILE A 28 -9.58 -3.12 -7.25
CA ILE A 28 -10.04 -2.54 -8.51
C ILE A 28 -10.68 -3.63 -9.39
N ASP A 29 -10.02 -4.78 -9.55
CA ASP A 29 -10.53 -5.88 -10.37
C ASP A 29 -11.83 -6.47 -9.81
N THR A 30 -11.98 -6.49 -8.48
CA THR A 30 -13.16 -7.09 -7.82
C THR A 30 -14.34 -6.13 -7.72
N PHE A 31 -14.07 -4.87 -7.40
CA PHE A 31 -15.12 -3.91 -7.02
C PHE A 31 -15.25 -2.70 -7.96
N GLY A 32 -14.28 -2.50 -8.85
CA GLY A 32 -14.16 -1.29 -9.66
C GLY A 32 -13.41 -0.17 -8.94
N ASN A 33 -12.98 0.83 -9.71
CA ASN A 33 -12.08 1.89 -9.24
C ASN A 33 -12.72 2.81 -8.18
N ASP A 34 -14.00 3.13 -8.34
CA ASP A 34 -14.71 4.10 -7.48
C ASP A 34 -15.31 3.48 -6.22
N HIS A 35 -15.20 2.15 -6.07
CA HIS A 35 -15.75 1.48 -4.91
C HIS A 35 -14.97 1.88 -3.64
N PRO A 36 -15.64 2.15 -2.51
CA PRO A 36 -14.98 2.64 -1.29
C PRO A 36 -13.80 1.77 -0.81
N LYS A 37 -13.86 0.45 -1.04
CA LYS A 37 -12.73 -0.44 -0.72
C LYS A 37 -11.52 -0.18 -1.60
N SER A 38 -11.70 -0.02 -2.91
CA SER A 38 -10.61 0.26 -3.86
C SER A 38 -9.94 1.59 -3.52
N VAL A 39 -10.73 2.62 -3.23
CA VAL A 39 -10.24 3.93 -2.76
C VAL A 39 -9.46 3.80 -1.44
N MET A 40 -9.97 3.03 -0.47
CA MET A 40 -9.26 2.78 0.79
C MET A 40 -7.89 2.13 0.55
N PHE A 41 -7.82 1.11 -0.32
CA PHE A 41 -6.55 0.46 -0.64
C PHE A 41 -5.59 1.40 -1.36
N ALA A 42 -6.08 2.23 -2.27
CA ALA A 42 -5.26 3.21 -2.99
C ALA A 42 -4.65 4.24 -2.03
N ASN A 43 -5.44 4.76 -1.09
CA ASN A 43 -4.96 5.67 -0.06
C ASN A 43 -3.86 5.04 0.81
N LEU A 44 -4.03 3.77 1.20
CA LEU A 44 -3.02 3.04 1.97
C LEU A 44 -1.73 2.79 1.18
N PHE A 45 -1.84 2.49 -0.11
CA PHE A 45 -0.68 2.34 -0.99
C PHE A 45 0.08 3.66 -1.14
N GLN A 46 -0.63 4.77 -1.30
CA GLN A 46 -0.01 6.10 -1.44
C GLN A 46 0.78 6.49 -0.18
N GLN A 47 0.18 6.36 1.02
CA GLN A 47 0.86 6.67 2.29
C GLN A 47 2.15 5.85 2.47
N ARG A 48 2.14 4.58 2.06
CA ARG A 48 3.31 3.69 2.18
C ARG A 48 4.41 4.02 1.18
N SER A 49 4.03 4.35 -0.05
CA SER A 49 4.94 4.79 -1.10
C SER A 49 5.62 6.12 -0.72
N GLU A 50 4.89 7.02 -0.07
CA GLU A 50 5.43 8.28 0.47
C GLU A 50 6.37 8.02 1.66
N GLY A 51 5.99 7.16 2.60
CA GLY A 51 6.85 6.74 3.72
C GLY A 51 8.17 6.11 3.25
N GLN A 52 8.12 5.23 2.25
CA GLN A 52 9.31 4.63 1.64
C GLN A 52 10.22 5.70 1.01
N ARG A 53 9.65 6.65 0.27
CA ARG A 53 10.40 7.75 -0.36
C ARG A 53 11.07 8.66 0.66
N LEU A 54 10.36 9.05 1.72
CA LEU A 54 10.91 9.88 2.78
C LEU A 54 12.13 9.20 3.43
N ILE A 55 12.06 7.90 3.70
CA ILE A 55 13.14 7.17 4.34
C ILE A 55 14.37 7.04 3.45
N LEU A 56 14.18 6.86 2.14
CA LEU A 56 15.27 6.87 1.18
C LEU A 56 15.92 8.26 1.04
N SER A 57 15.20 9.35 1.29
CA SER A 57 15.75 10.72 1.22
C SER A 57 16.55 11.15 2.46
N ILE A 58 16.49 10.39 3.56
CA ILE A 58 17.19 10.71 4.82
C ILE A 58 18.50 9.90 4.96
N LYS A 59 18.76 8.95 4.05
CA LYS A 59 20.00 8.17 3.98
C LYS A 59 20.98 8.79 3.00
#